data_AF-A0A7S1TUZ3-F1
#
_entry.id   AF-A0A7S1TUZ3-F1
#
_cell.length_a   1.000
_cell.length_b   1.000
_cell.length_c   1.000
_cell.angle_alpha   90.00
_cell.angle_beta   90.00
_cell.angle_gamma   90.00
#
_symmetry.space_group_name_H-M   'P 1'
#
loop_
_entity.id
_entity.type
_entity.pdbx_description
1 polymer ?
#
loop_
_entity_poly.entity_id
_entity_poly.type
_entity_poly.pdbx_seq_one_letter_code
_entity_poly.pdbx_strand_id
1 'polypeptide(L)'
;KNVLSPASAVATGAAHGGGEQVTELQEQLEIAVLQLMVYEALSKRAGDGGGAATGFAAAADADAAALEPTAEEMETLRLQLLDVSSIYNDYAARHCEWGLCLQTIHVCAHDNLDVVSQLWRAIVWRQVPRAASHADVAQWLQRCREGLLE
;
A
#
# COMPACT_ATOMS: atom_id res chain seq x y z
N LYS A 1 -7.79 -37.82 -61.31
CA LYS A 1 -8.42 -36.74 -60.52
C LYS A 1 -8.60 -37.31 -59.10
N ASN A 2 -7.57 -37.29 -58.24
CA ASN A 2 -7.38 -36.26 -57.19
C ASN A 2 -8.74 -35.83 -56.62
N VAL A 3 -9.08 -36.04 -55.35
CA VAL A 3 -8.41 -35.52 -54.15
C VAL A 3 -8.91 -36.28 -52.90
N LEU A 4 -7.99 -36.72 -52.03
CA LEU A 4 -8.24 -36.98 -50.61
C LEU A 4 -8.63 -35.67 -49.92
N SER A 5 -9.71 -35.63 -49.15
CA SER A 5 -9.84 -34.62 -48.10
C SER A 5 -10.33 -35.21 -46.78
N PRO A 6 -9.80 -34.71 -45.67
CA PRO A 6 -9.63 -35.45 -44.43
C PRO A 6 -10.61 -35.00 -43.36
N ALA A 7 -10.60 -35.77 -42.28
CA ALA A 7 -11.30 -35.58 -41.03
C ALA A 7 -11.51 -34.11 -40.61
N SER A 8 -12.74 -33.80 -40.27
CA SER A 8 -13.10 -32.66 -39.42
C SER A 8 -12.59 -32.95 -38.00
N ALA A 9 -11.35 -32.54 -37.73
CA ALA A 9 -10.86 -32.36 -36.37
C ALA A 9 -11.08 -30.88 -36.01
N VAL A 10 -12.25 -30.58 -35.45
CA VAL A 10 -12.47 -29.32 -34.75
C VAL A 10 -11.55 -29.33 -33.53
N ALA A 11 -10.50 -28.51 -33.61
CA ALA A 11 -9.57 -28.25 -32.53
C ALA A 11 -10.27 -27.46 -31.42
N THR A 12 -10.78 -28.15 -30.41
CA THR A 12 -11.27 -27.55 -29.15
C THR A 12 -10.10 -27.32 -28.19
N GLY A 13 -9.10 -26.54 -28.61
CA GLY A 13 -7.83 -26.40 -27.88
C GLY A 13 -7.46 -24.99 -27.38
N ALA A 14 -8.24 -23.95 -27.66
CA ALA A 14 -7.78 -22.56 -27.49
C ALA A 14 -8.34 -21.79 -26.28
N ALA A 15 -9.26 -22.36 -25.49
CA ALA A 15 -9.97 -21.59 -24.46
C ALA A 15 -9.36 -21.65 -23.05
N HIS A 16 -8.41 -22.55 -22.77
CA HIS A 16 -7.94 -22.78 -21.39
C HIS A 16 -6.74 -21.91 -20.98
N GLY A 17 -5.96 -21.36 -21.91
CA GLY A 17 -4.76 -20.57 -21.57
C GLY A 17 -4.98 -19.06 -21.46
N GLY A 18 -6.04 -18.52 -22.08
CA GLY A 18 -6.28 -17.07 -22.10
C GLY A 18 -6.82 -16.50 -20.79
N GLY A 19 -7.65 -17.27 -20.07
CA GLY A 19 -8.22 -16.81 -18.79
C GLY A 19 -7.17 -16.71 -17.70
N GLU A 20 -6.28 -17.70 -17.61
CA GLU A 20 -5.20 -17.76 -16.61
C GLU A 20 -4.16 -16.64 -16.81
N GLN A 21 -3.83 -16.34 -18.07
CA GLN A 21 -2.94 -15.21 -18.40
C GLN A 21 -3.59 -13.86 -18.06
N VAL A 22 -4.91 -13.71 -18.24
CA VAL A 22 -5.62 -12.47 -17.90
C VAL A 22 -5.67 -12.27 -16.39
N THR A 23 -5.88 -13.33 -15.60
CA THR A 23 -5.85 -13.25 -14.14
C THR A 23 -4.45 -12.92 -13.63
N GLU A 24 -3.41 -13.55 -14.19
CA GLU A 24 -2.03 -13.26 -13.82
C GLU A 24 -1.64 -11.80 -14.13
N LEU A 25 -2.01 -11.30 -15.31
CA LEU A 25 -1.78 -9.90 -15.68
C LEU A 25 -2.55 -8.93 -14.78
N GLN A 26 -3.75 -9.31 -14.33
CA GLN A 26 -4.54 -8.49 -13.42
C GLN A 26 -3.88 -8.42 -12.03
N GLU A 27 -3.43 -9.55 -11.49
CA GLU A 27 -2.68 -9.59 -10.24
C GLU A 27 -1.40 -8.74 -10.34
N GLN A 28 -0.64 -8.89 -11.43
CA GLN A 28 0.55 -8.07 -11.67
C GLN A 28 0.24 -6.58 -11.76
N LEU A 29 -0.90 -6.20 -12.36
CA LEU A 29 -1.35 -4.80 -12.41
C LEU A 29 -1.69 -4.27 -11.02
N GLU A 30 -2.40 -5.04 -10.20
CA GLU A 30 -2.74 -4.66 -8.83
C GLU A 30 -1.47 -4.45 -7.97
N ILE A 31 -0.48 -5.32 -8.13
CA ILE A 31 0.83 -5.19 -7.49
C ILE A 31 1.57 -3.95 -7.98
N ALA A 32 1.58 -3.69 -9.29
CA ALA A 32 2.21 -2.51 -9.87
C ALA A 32 1.57 -1.21 -9.37
N VAL A 33 0.24 -1.19 -9.19
CA VAL A 33 -0.48 -0.06 -8.60
C VAL A 33 -0.07 0.15 -7.14
N LEU A 34 -0.02 -0.91 -6.33
CA LEU A 34 0.46 -0.81 -4.94
C LEU A 34 1.88 -0.25 -4.88
N GLN A 35 2.77 -0.75 -5.74
CA GLN A 35 4.15 -0.31 -5.79
C GLN A 35 4.27 1.17 -6.18
N LEU A 36 3.47 1.62 -7.15
CA LEU A 36 3.41 3.04 -7.53
C LEU A 36 2.96 3.92 -6.36
N MET A 37 1.95 3.48 -5.61
CA MET A 37 1.47 4.23 -4.43
C MET A 37 2.55 4.33 -3.34
N VAL A 38 3.31 3.27 -3.11
CA VAL A 38 4.48 3.29 -2.20
C VAL A 38 5.55 4.24 -2.72
N TYR A 39 5.89 4.15 -4.01
CA TYR A 39 6.87 5.04 -4.62
C TYR A 39 6.49 6.52 -4.49
N GLU A 40 5.23 6.89 -4.77
CA GLU A 40 4.75 8.26 -4.66
C GLU A 40 4.79 8.77 -3.23
N ALA A 41 4.37 7.95 -2.25
CA ALA A 41 4.42 8.32 -0.84
C ALA A 41 5.85 8.59 -0.36
N LEU A 42 6.78 7.69 -0.71
CA LEU A 42 8.20 7.83 -0.35
C LEU A 42 8.87 8.99 -1.10
N SER A 43 8.53 9.21 -2.37
CA SER A 43 9.04 10.33 -3.15
C SER A 43 8.59 11.67 -2.58
N LYS A 44 7.31 11.79 -2.20
CA LYS A 44 6.78 12.99 -1.55
C LYS A 44 7.53 13.28 -0.25
N ARG A 45 7.75 12.25 0.57
CA ARG A 45 8.49 12.37 1.83
C ARG A 45 9.94 12.81 1.62
N ALA A 46 10.64 12.21 0.66
CA ALA A 46 11.99 12.61 0.30
C ALA A 46 12.07 14.07 -0.22
N GLY A 47 11.02 14.55 -0.90
CA GLY A 47 10.90 15.93 -1.34
C GLY A 47 10.55 16.92 -0.23
N ASP A 48 9.71 16.52 0.73
CA ASP A 48 9.25 17.34 1.85
C ASP A 48 10.31 17.49 2.96
N GLY A 49 11.44 16.78 2.87
CA GLY A 49 12.61 16.91 3.76
C GLY A 49 13.26 18.31 3.81
N GLY A 50 12.77 19.28 3.03
CA GLY A 50 13.16 20.70 3.08
C GLY A 50 12.05 21.67 3.51
N GLY A 51 10.82 21.20 3.79
CA GLY A 51 9.65 22.06 3.97
C GLY A 51 8.93 21.81 5.28
N ALA A 52 9.23 22.65 6.28
CA ALA A 52 8.46 22.91 7.50
C ALA A 52 7.34 21.90 7.85
N ALA A 53 7.61 21.06 8.85
CA ALA A 53 6.59 20.43 9.68
C ALA A 53 5.67 21.53 10.26
N THR A 54 4.62 21.86 9.53
CA THR A 54 3.61 22.81 9.96
C THR A 54 2.68 22.08 10.92
N GLY A 55 2.74 22.50 12.19
CA GLY A 55 1.68 22.37 13.20
C GLY A 55 1.17 20.96 13.50
N PHE A 56 1.34 20.50 14.74
CA PHE A 56 0.85 19.24 15.33
C PHE A 56 1.74 18.00 15.22
N ALA A 57 2.74 17.95 14.32
CA ALA A 57 3.54 16.74 14.07
C ALA A 57 4.91 16.66 14.81
N ALA A 58 5.25 17.62 15.68
CA ALA A 58 6.63 17.78 16.19
C ALA A 58 6.93 17.07 17.53
N ALA A 59 6.06 16.20 18.05
CA ALA A 59 6.27 15.58 19.38
C ALA A 59 5.96 14.07 19.42
N ALA A 60 6.22 13.37 18.32
CA ALA A 60 6.16 11.91 18.24
C ALA A 60 7.55 11.27 18.47
N ASP A 61 8.30 11.70 19.49
CA ASP A 61 9.52 10.99 19.90
C ASP A 61 9.17 9.53 20.24
N ALA A 62 9.80 8.59 19.53
CA ALA A 62 9.49 7.15 19.42
C ALA A 62 8.43 6.74 18.37
N ASP A 63 8.33 7.47 17.26
CA ASP A 63 8.27 6.83 15.94
C ASP A 63 9.43 5.81 15.88
N ALA A 64 9.19 4.58 15.44
CA ALA A 64 10.25 3.60 15.22
C ALA A 64 11.06 4.06 14.00
N ALA A 65 11.85 5.13 14.19
CA ALA A 65 12.59 5.90 13.20
C ALA A 65 12.28 5.46 11.77
N ALA A 66 11.11 5.85 11.23
CA ALA A 66 10.78 5.49 9.88
C ALA A 66 11.96 5.88 8.98
N LEU A 67 12.67 4.88 8.44
CA LEU A 67 13.92 5.13 7.72
C LEU A 67 13.62 6.06 6.55
N GLU A 68 14.51 7.00 6.26
CA GLU A 68 14.36 7.74 5.01
C GLU A 68 14.66 6.80 3.84
N PRO A 69 13.85 6.83 2.76
CA PRO A 69 14.08 5.99 1.60
C PRO A 69 15.42 6.37 0.95
N THR A 70 16.25 5.37 0.69
CA THR A 70 17.51 5.54 -0.02
C THR A 70 17.28 5.71 -1.52
N ALA A 71 18.23 6.34 -2.22
CA ALA A 71 18.15 6.50 -3.67
C ALA A 71 18.10 5.14 -4.40
N GLU A 72 18.73 4.10 -3.85
CA GLU A 72 18.71 2.73 -4.39
C GLU A 72 17.35 2.04 -4.21
N GLU A 73 16.72 2.21 -3.04
CA GLU A 73 15.35 1.73 -2.78
C GLU A 73 14.35 2.40 -3.74
N MET A 74 14.50 3.71 -3.96
CA MET A 74 13.65 4.46 -4.90
C MET A 74 13.85 4.03 -6.36
N GLU A 75 15.08 3.72 -6.77
CA GLU A 75 15.36 3.24 -8.12
C GLU A 75 14.83 1.80 -8.32
N THR A 76 14.96 0.95 -7.29
CA THR A 76 14.40 -0.41 -7.30
C THR A 76 12.88 -0.39 -7.47
N LEU A 77 12.18 0.42 -6.67
CA LEU A 77 10.73 0.65 -6.78
C LEU A 77 10.30 1.19 -8.14
N ARG A 78 11.20 1.86 -8.88
CA ARG A 78 10.89 2.41 -10.19
C ARG A 78 11.12 1.41 -11.32
N LEU A 79 12.15 0.58 -11.22
CA LEU A 79 12.64 -0.23 -12.34
C LEU A 79 12.19 -1.70 -12.30
N GLN A 80 11.81 -2.22 -11.14
CA GLN A 80 11.53 -3.65 -10.96
C GLN A 80 10.16 -3.85 -10.33
N LEU A 81 9.35 -4.76 -10.89
CA LEU A 81 8.11 -5.18 -10.24
C LEU A 81 8.47 -6.13 -9.08
N LEU A 82 8.15 -5.71 -7.87
CA LEU A 82 8.43 -6.44 -6.65
C LEU A 82 7.27 -7.36 -6.29
N ASP A 83 7.57 -8.43 -5.55
CA ASP A 83 6.53 -9.23 -4.94
C ASP A 83 5.88 -8.48 -3.76
N VAL A 84 4.67 -8.91 -3.42
CA VAL A 84 3.86 -8.20 -2.42
C VAL A 84 4.46 -8.25 -1.02
N SER A 85 5.20 -9.31 -0.69
CA SER A 85 5.86 -9.42 0.61
C SER A 85 7.02 -8.43 0.72
N SER A 86 7.79 -8.24 -0.35
CA SER A 86 8.81 -7.19 -0.43
C SER A 86 8.19 -5.79 -0.31
N ILE A 87 7.12 -5.51 -1.06
CA ILE A 87 6.39 -4.22 -0.97
C ILE A 87 5.93 -3.94 0.46
N TYR A 88 5.39 -4.95 1.15
CA TYR A 88 4.93 -4.81 2.53
C TYR A 88 6.08 -4.64 3.53
N ASN A 89 7.05 -5.56 3.55
CA ASN A 89 8.05 -5.63 4.61
C ASN A 89 9.17 -4.62 4.42
N ASP A 90 9.71 -4.53 3.20
CA ASP A 90 10.94 -3.77 2.93
C ASP A 90 10.65 -2.30 2.67
N TYR A 91 9.42 -1.95 2.29
CA TYR A 91 9.05 -0.58 1.98
C TYR A 91 7.94 -0.06 2.90
N ALA A 92 6.70 -0.57 2.78
CA ALA A 92 5.56 0.01 3.49
C ALA A 92 5.74 -0.02 5.03
N ALA A 93 6.08 -1.17 5.59
CA ALA A 93 6.27 -1.33 7.04
C ALA A 93 7.55 -0.63 7.52
N ARG A 94 8.66 -0.77 6.78
CA ARG A 94 9.97 -0.17 7.10
C ARG A 94 9.91 1.37 7.14
N HIS A 95 9.14 1.99 6.25
CA HIS A 95 8.95 3.44 6.19
C HIS A 95 7.72 3.93 6.97
N CYS A 96 7.07 3.04 7.72
CA CYS A 96 5.90 3.35 8.57
C CYS A 96 4.70 3.93 7.79
N GLU A 97 4.54 3.53 6.53
CA GLU A 97 3.38 3.86 5.69
C GLU A 97 2.21 2.91 5.99
N TRP A 98 1.68 2.99 7.21
CA TRP A 98 0.68 2.04 7.74
C TRP A 98 -0.60 1.93 6.91
N GLY A 99 -1.00 3.02 6.23
CA GLY A 99 -2.12 3.00 5.30
C GLY A 99 -1.87 2.10 4.10
N LEU A 100 -0.64 2.12 3.57
CA LEU A 100 -0.23 1.27 2.47
C LEU A 100 -0.06 -0.19 2.93
N CYS A 101 0.41 -0.42 4.16
CA CYS A 101 0.41 -1.77 4.75
C CYS A 101 -1.00 -2.39 4.75
N LEU A 102 -2.03 -1.63 5.15
CA LEU A 102 -3.42 -2.09 5.13
C LEU A 102 -3.92 -2.37 3.72
N GLN A 103 -3.58 -1.52 2.76
CA GLN A 103 -3.98 -1.69 1.37
C GLN A 103 -3.33 -2.92 0.74
N THR A 104 -2.06 -3.18 1.04
CA THR A 104 -1.36 -4.40 0.62
C THR A 104 -1.99 -5.66 1.21
N ILE A 105 -2.35 -5.64 2.50
CA ILE A 105 -3.07 -6.74 3.16
C ILE A 105 -4.43 -6.99 2.48
N HIS A 106 -5.13 -5.94 2.09
CA HIS A 106 -6.42 -6.04 1.39
C HIS A 106 -6.29 -6.73 0.02
N VAL A 107 -5.30 -6.33 -0.78
CA VAL A 107 -5.03 -6.95 -2.10
C VAL A 107 -4.65 -8.42 -1.97
N CYS A 108 -3.87 -8.77 -0.94
CA CYS A 108 -3.54 -10.18 -0.66
C CYS A 108 -4.67 -11.00 -0.04
N ALA A 109 -5.84 -10.41 0.23
CA ALA A 109 -6.95 -11.03 0.96
C ALA A 109 -6.49 -11.70 2.27
N HIS A 110 -5.56 -11.07 2.99
CA HIS A 110 -4.95 -11.65 4.19
C HIS A 110 -5.71 -11.23 5.45
N ASP A 111 -6.49 -12.15 6.04
CA ASP A 111 -7.46 -11.84 7.10
C ASP A 111 -6.91 -11.87 8.54
N ASN A 112 -5.67 -11.44 8.75
CA ASN A 112 -5.13 -11.36 10.12
C ASN A 112 -5.65 -10.12 10.85
N LEU A 113 -6.78 -10.29 11.55
CA LEU A 113 -7.45 -9.23 12.31
C LEU A 113 -6.56 -8.57 13.37
N ASP A 114 -5.63 -9.30 13.97
CA ASP A 114 -4.73 -8.74 14.97
C ASP A 114 -3.74 -7.75 14.34
N VAL A 115 -3.20 -8.09 13.17
CA VAL A 115 -2.30 -7.22 12.41
C VAL A 115 -3.06 -5.99 11.89
N VAL A 116 -4.23 -6.20 11.30
CA VAL A 116 -5.10 -5.10 10.83
C VAL A 116 -5.44 -4.14 11.96
N SER A 117 -5.82 -4.67 13.13
CA SER A 117 -6.12 -3.87 14.32
C SER A 117 -4.91 -3.07 14.81
N GLN A 118 -3.72 -3.65 14.77
CA GLN A 118 -2.47 -2.97 15.14
C GLN A 118 -2.14 -1.82 14.19
N LEU A 119 -2.27 -2.03 12.88
CA LEU A 119 -2.05 -1.00 11.86
C LEU A 119 -3.05 0.16 11.99
N TRP A 120 -4.33 -0.14 12.21
CA TRP A 120 -5.33 0.89 12.46
C TRP A 120 -5.04 1.70 13.73
N ARG A 121 -4.61 1.03 14.82
CA ARG A 121 -4.18 1.74 16.02
C ARG A 121 -3.01 2.68 15.72
N ALA A 122 -2.01 2.24 14.95
CA ALA A 122 -0.87 3.08 14.58
C ALA A 122 -1.32 4.33 13.80
N ILE A 123 -2.25 4.19 12.85
CA ILE A 123 -2.82 5.31 12.08
C ILE A 123 -3.57 6.28 13.00
N VAL A 124 -4.45 5.76 13.86
CA VAL A 124 -5.25 6.60 14.77
C VAL A 124 -4.37 7.32 15.77
N TRP A 125 -3.40 6.62 16.39
CA TRP A 125 -2.50 7.22 17.37
C TRP A 125 -1.59 8.30 16.77
N ARG A 126 -1.26 8.22 15.47
CA ARG A 126 -0.55 9.29 14.76
C ARG A 126 -1.37 10.59 14.67
N GLN A 127 -2.70 10.50 14.70
CA GLN A 127 -3.58 11.67 14.63
C GLN A 127 -3.96 12.25 16.01
N VAL A 128 -3.79 11.47 17.08
CA VAL A 128 -4.15 11.90 18.44
C VAL A 128 -3.02 12.75 19.04
N PRO A 129 -3.28 14.01 19.46
CA PRO A 129 -2.27 14.83 20.11
C PRO A 129 -1.81 14.22 21.44
N ARG A 130 -0.50 13.97 21.60
CA ARG A 130 0.07 13.33 22.81
C ARG A 130 -0.05 14.12 24.11
N ALA A 131 -0.15 15.45 24.01
CA ALA A 131 -0.28 16.35 25.17
C ALA A 131 -1.74 16.64 25.53
N ALA A 132 -2.70 16.04 24.83
CA ALA A 132 -4.11 16.23 25.09
C ALA A 132 -4.49 15.58 26.42
N SER A 133 -5.02 16.37 27.35
CA SER A 133 -5.73 15.81 28.49
C SER A 133 -6.92 14.98 27.99
N HIS A 134 -7.46 14.10 28.85
CA HIS A 134 -8.66 13.33 28.51
C HIS A 134 -9.82 14.23 28.01
N ALA A 135 -9.91 15.47 28.51
CA ALA A 135 -10.87 16.46 28.04
C ALA A 135 -10.56 16.95 26.61
N ASP A 136 -9.30 17.20 26.29
CA ASP A 136 -8.86 17.66 24.97
C ASP A 136 -9.06 16.59 23.90
N VAL A 137 -8.79 15.31 24.23
CA VAL A 137 -9.08 14.17 23.33
C VAL A 137 -10.57 14.01 23.13
N ALA A 138 -11.38 14.09 24.19
CA ALA A 138 -12.83 14.01 24.09
C ALA A 138 -13.41 15.16 23.23
N GLN A 139 -12.88 16.37 23.37
CA GLN A 139 -13.30 17.53 22.61
C GLN A 139 -12.82 17.47 21.15
N TRP A 140 -11.65 16.88 20.88
CA TRP A 140 -11.20 16.55 19.52
C TRP A 140 -12.11 15.50 18.86
N LEU A 141 -12.41 14.38 19.55
CA LEU A 141 -13.35 13.36 19.06
C LEU A 141 -14.75 13.93 18.79
N GLN A 142 -15.22 14.83 19.66
CA GLN A 142 -16.49 15.52 19.49
C GLN A 142 -16.48 16.37 18.21
N ARG A 143 -15.40 17.15 17.97
CA ARG A 143 -15.23 17.93 16.73
C ARG A 143 -15.12 17.06 15.48
N CYS A 144 -14.42 15.92 15.56
CA CYS A 144 -14.38 14.92 14.47
C CYS A 144 -15.79 14.42 14.14
N ARG A 145 -16.60 14.10 15.17
CA ARG A 145 -17.98 13.62 14.99
C ARG A 145 -18.90 14.68 14.39
N GLU A 146 -18.66 15.93 14.72
CA GLU A 146 -19.44 17.08 14.23
C GLU A 146 -18.96 17.59 12.85
N GLY A 147 -17.90 17.00 12.28
CA GLY A 147 -17.36 17.37 10.96
C GLY A 147 -16.63 18.71 10.93
N LEU A 148 -16.14 19.19 12.09
CA LEU A 148 -15.58 20.54 12.28
C LEU A 148 -14.04 20.61 12.13
N LEU A 149 -13.41 19.63 11.49
CA LEU A 149 -12.00 19.67 11.12
C LEU A 149 -11.89 19.95 9.62
N GLU A 150 -11.72 21.23 9.28
CA GLU A 150 -11.22 21.69 7.97
C GLU A 150 -9.70 21.82 8.01
#